data_AF-A0A8H4KUV7-F1
#
_entry.id   AF-A0A8H4KUV7-F1
#
_cell.length_a   1.000
_cell.length_b   1.000
_cell.length_c   1.000
_cell.angle_alpha   90.00
_cell.angle_beta   90.00
_cell.angle_gamma   90.00
#
_symmetry.space_group_name_H-M   'P 1'
#
loop_
_entity.id
_entity.type
_entity.pdbx_description
1 polymer ?
#
loop_
_entity_poly.entity_id
_entity_poly.type
_entity_poly.pdbx_seq_one_letter_code
_entity_poly.pdbx_strand_id
1 'polypeptide(L)'
;MTGQPTQYPPRMIVGEEIVPVMERITARVTTTVDDIVNKTDPSTATFDAVVTPYATINNFIQNEIGVIFMLQYAAPDKSTQEEVAKAIRLWSDAHSSFLARKDYFVLLRAVRFKDEHLDPESRLLLNEMLLDCEECGLGQMSDYEMSQYLQTGAEINELVIQFQHNMAYDNNGLWFKEADLEGVPAEMKAKWETELDDSGSQRMFVPFANGGTLALVTHASSAEVRRAIFLGDHNNLSENDLLLKEIVARRQTQASRLGHRSHAALRAQRRLLKSSEAIRDFLENLRPDLINLGKAETETLSRCAQQDDLRVTKDKDVVLSAWDQVYYGKLLEKQLDIDHVRISEYFPLDHTAEAMLT
;
A
#
# COMPACT_ATOMS: atom_id res chain seq x y z
N MET A 1 -24.46 -31.06 2.76
CA MET A 1 -25.19 -29.87 3.26
C MET A 1 -25.49 -28.97 2.08
N THR A 2 -26.69 -29.06 1.51
CA THR A 2 -27.14 -28.21 0.40
C THR A 2 -27.68 -26.89 0.93
N GLY A 3 -26.85 -26.14 1.65
CA GLY A 3 -27.19 -24.79 2.09
C GLY A 3 -27.06 -23.88 0.88
N GLN A 4 -28.18 -23.50 0.27
CA GLN A 4 -28.18 -22.32 -0.60
C GLN A 4 -27.62 -21.15 0.21
N PRO A 5 -26.69 -20.36 -0.35
CA PRO A 5 -26.17 -19.20 0.35
C PRO A 5 -27.33 -18.28 0.70
N THR A 6 -27.39 -17.85 1.97
CA THR A 6 -28.44 -16.96 2.50
C THR A 6 -28.41 -15.58 1.84
N GLN A 7 -27.35 -15.27 1.10
CA GLN A 7 -27.18 -14.02 0.38
C GLN A 7 -26.68 -14.31 -1.04
N TYR A 8 -27.41 -13.83 -2.03
CA TYR A 8 -26.97 -13.86 -3.42
C TYR A 8 -25.78 -12.91 -3.62
N PRO A 9 -24.87 -13.19 -4.56
CA PRO A 9 -23.82 -12.25 -4.94
C PRO A 9 -24.41 -10.88 -5.27
N PRO A 10 -23.71 -9.78 -4.93
CA PRO A 10 -24.19 -8.45 -5.26
C PRO A 10 -24.34 -8.31 -6.79
N ARG A 11 -25.30 -7.49 -7.21
CA ARG A 11 -25.49 -7.17 -8.64
C ARG A 11 -24.22 -6.50 -9.17
N MET A 12 -23.67 -7.03 -10.27
CA MET A 12 -22.60 -6.35 -10.99
C MET A 12 -23.12 -5.03 -11.57
N ILE A 13 -22.41 -3.94 -11.30
CA ILE A 13 -22.73 -2.61 -11.79
C ILE A 13 -21.98 -2.41 -13.11
N VAL A 14 -22.70 -2.08 -14.18
CA VAL A 14 -22.09 -1.82 -15.49
C VAL A 14 -21.51 -0.42 -15.56
N GLY A 15 -20.52 -0.19 -16.42
CA GLY A 15 -19.74 1.06 -16.48
C GLY A 15 -20.58 2.35 -16.43
N GLU A 16 -21.65 2.43 -17.24
CA GLU A 16 -22.54 3.59 -17.34
C GLU A 16 -23.33 3.89 -16.05
N GLU A 17 -23.53 2.88 -15.19
CA GLU A 17 -24.26 3.03 -13.92
C GLU A 17 -23.36 3.45 -12.75
N ILE A 18 -22.03 3.34 -12.88
CA ILE A 18 -21.09 3.49 -11.76
C ILE A 18 -21.18 4.88 -11.12
N VAL A 19 -21.03 5.93 -11.92
CA VAL A 19 -21.12 7.31 -11.43
C VAL A 19 -22.52 7.65 -10.90
N PRO A 20 -23.62 7.38 -11.63
CA PRO A 20 -24.98 7.59 -11.11
C PRO A 20 -25.28 6.87 -9.79
N VAL A 21 -24.80 5.63 -9.63
CA VAL A 21 -24.94 4.87 -8.39
C VAL A 21 -24.18 5.55 -7.25
N MET A 22 -22.96 6.03 -7.51
CA MET A 22 -22.17 6.73 -6.51
C MET A 22 -22.78 8.08 -6.11
N GLU A 23 -23.27 8.87 -7.07
CA GLU A 23 -23.97 10.13 -6.79
C GLU A 23 -25.21 9.91 -5.92
N ARG A 24 -25.99 8.86 -6.20
CA ARG A 24 -27.13 8.48 -5.36
C ARG A 24 -26.67 8.09 -3.95
N ILE A 25 -25.59 7.33 -3.83
CA ILE A 25 -25.02 6.91 -2.54
C ILE A 25 -24.61 8.14 -1.72
N THR A 26 -23.81 9.04 -2.29
CA THR A 26 -23.32 10.24 -1.59
C THR A 26 -24.47 11.16 -1.21
N ALA A 27 -25.45 11.36 -2.10
CA ALA A 27 -26.66 12.13 -1.80
C ALA A 27 -27.44 11.54 -0.62
N ARG A 28 -27.67 10.21 -0.58
CA ARG A 28 -28.41 9.57 0.50
C ARG A 28 -27.70 9.67 1.85
N VAL A 29 -26.38 9.53 1.88
CA VAL A 29 -25.59 9.71 3.10
C VAL A 29 -25.70 11.16 3.58
N THR A 30 -25.49 12.13 2.70
CA THR A 30 -25.61 13.56 3.02
C THR A 30 -26.99 13.91 3.57
N THR A 31 -28.07 13.52 2.87
CA THR A 31 -29.44 13.76 3.34
C THR A 31 -29.72 13.11 4.70
N THR A 32 -29.19 11.91 4.94
CA THR A 32 -29.36 11.23 6.25
C THR A 32 -28.71 12.04 7.37
N VAL A 33 -27.50 12.56 7.14
CA VAL A 33 -26.78 13.37 8.13
C VAL A 33 -27.45 14.72 8.35
N ASP A 34 -27.92 15.37 7.29
CA ASP A 34 -28.70 16.61 7.38
C ASP A 34 -29.98 16.40 8.20
N ASP A 35 -30.68 15.30 7.97
CA ASP A 35 -31.88 14.95 8.72
C ASP A 35 -31.59 14.73 10.21
N ILE A 36 -30.50 14.03 10.54
CA ILE A 36 -30.08 13.82 11.94
C ILE A 36 -29.82 15.18 12.61
N VAL A 37 -29.04 16.04 11.96
CA VAL A 37 -28.68 17.37 12.50
C VAL A 37 -29.91 18.26 12.69
N ASN A 38 -30.83 18.28 11.71
CA ASN A 38 -32.01 19.13 11.77
C ASN A 38 -33.06 18.69 12.80
N LYS A 39 -33.09 17.39 13.14
CA LYS A 39 -34.12 16.80 14.01
C LYS A 39 -33.66 16.57 15.46
N THR A 40 -32.36 16.70 15.73
CA THR A 40 -31.79 16.33 17.03
C THR A 40 -31.17 17.52 17.74
N ASP A 41 -31.70 17.87 18.91
CA ASP A 41 -31.05 18.85 19.79
C ASP A 41 -29.93 18.19 20.61
N PRO A 42 -28.73 18.79 20.71
CA PRO A 42 -27.61 18.22 21.47
C PRO A 42 -27.94 17.83 22.92
N SER A 43 -28.85 18.56 23.60
CA SER A 43 -29.24 18.25 24.98
C SER A 43 -30.08 16.97 25.11
N THR A 44 -30.70 16.53 24.01
CA THR A 44 -31.57 15.34 23.95
C THR A 44 -30.99 14.20 23.12
N ALA A 45 -29.85 14.42 22.46
CA ALA A 45 -29.18 13.45 21.61
C ALA A 45 -29.00 12.08 22.29
N THR A 46 -29.23 11.01 21.53
CA THR A 46 -29.05 9.60 21.94
C THR A 46 -28.30 8.84 20.85
N PHE A 47 -27.75 7.68 21.18
CA PHE A 47 -27.12 6.82 20.18
C PHE A 47 -28.10 6.47 19.05
N ASP A 48 -29.35 6.14 19.40
CA ASP A 48 -30.39 5.79 18.42
C ASP A 48 -30.81 6.94 17.52
N ALA A 49 -30.78 8.18 17.99
CA ALA A 49 -31.13 9.34 17.17
C ALA A 49 -29.97 9.79 16.27
N VAL A 50 -28.72 9.58 16.70
CA VAL A 50 -27.54 10.17 16.05
C VAL A 50 -26.73 9.13 15.27
N VAL A 51 -26.39 8.00 15.88
CA VAL A 51 -25.46 7.01 15.31
C VAL A 51 -26.21 5.95 14.50
N THR A 52 -27.30 5.42 15.03
CA THR A 52 -28.07 4.33 14.39
C THR A 52 -28.53 4.65 12.95
N PRO A 53 -29.05 5.85 12.62
CA PRO A 53 -29.50 6.13 11.26
C PRO A 53 -28.33 6.20 10.27
N TYR A 54 -27.19 6.76 10.69
CA TYR A 54 -25.95 6.76 9.90
C TYR A 54 -25.43 5.33 9.69
N ALA A 55 -25.35 4.52 10.75
CA ALA A 55 -24.91 3.12 10.66
C ALA A 55 -25.81 2.30 9.70
N THR A 56 -27.11 2.55 9.75
CA THR A 56 -28.11 1.89 8.90
C THR A 56 -27.91 2.22 7.42
N ILE A 57 -27.77 3.51 7.07
CA ILE A 57 -27.53 3.88 5.67
C ILE A 57 -26.14 3.39 5.20
N ASN A 58 -25.13 3.45 6.06
CA ASN A 58 -23.79 2.98 5.74
C ASN A 58 -23.79 1.47 5.45
N ASN A 59 -24.51 0.66 6.24
CA ASN A 59 -24.67 -0.77 5.97
C ASN A 59 -25.41 -1.03 4.65
N PHE A 60 -26.47 -0.26 4.36
CA PHE A 60 -27.26 -0.42 3.15
C PHE A 60 -26.44 -0.24 1.87
N ILE A 61 -25.52 0.73 1.86
CA ILE A 61 -24.73 1.07 0.66
C ILE A 61 -23.50 0.16 0.45
N GLN A 62 -23.09 -0.64 1.43
CA GLN A 62 -21.84 -1.42 1.36
C GLN A 62 -21.76 -2.36 0.16
N ASN A 63 -22.87 -3.00 -0.22
CA ASN A 63 -22.88 -3.93 -1.35
C ASN A 63 -22.51 -3.23 -2.67
N GLU A 64 -23.04 -2.02 -2.89
CA GLU A 64 -22.83 -1.28 -4.13
C GLU A 64 -21.44 -0.62 -4.15
N ILE A 65 -21.03 -0.03 -3.01
CA ILE A 65 -19.68 0.49 -2.85
C ILE A 65 -18.65 -0.63 -3.07
N GLY A 66 -18.86 -1.80 -2.47
CA GLY A 66 -17.96 -2.95 -2.60
C GLY A 66 -17.78 -3.38 -4.05
N VAL A 67 -18.86 -3.43 -4.85
CA VAL A 67 -18.77 -3.74 -6.28
C VAL A 67 -18.00 -2.67 -7.05
N ILE A 68 -18.29 -1.38 -6.82
CA ILE A 68 -17.59 -0.28 -7.49
C ILE A 68 -16.08 -0.31 -7.18
N PHE A 69 -15.72 -0.48 -5.91
CA PHE A 69 -14.32 -0.52 -5.49
C PHE A 69 -13.60 -1.77 -6.02
N MET A 70 -14.27 -2.92 -6.09
CA MET A 70 -13.71 -4.12 -6.72
C MET A 70 -13.38 -3.91 -8.20
N LEU A 71 -14.24 -3.19 -8.93
CA LEU A 71 -14.02 -2.87 -10.34
C LEU A 71 -12.80 -1.97 -10.59
N GLN A 72 -12.22 -1.33 -9.56
CA GLN A 72 -10.93 -0.65 -9.70
C GLN A 72 -9.82 -1.61 -10.17
N TYR A 73 -9.90 -2.87 -9.74
CA TYR A 73 -8.89 -3.91 -9.99
C TYR A 73 -9.32 -4.91 -11.06
N ALA A 74 -10.62 -5.10 -11.27
CA ALA A 74 -11.17 -6.12 -12.15
C ALA A 74 -12.18 -5.56 -13.17
N ALA A 75 -12.06 -4.27 -13.52
CA ALA A 75 -12.83 -3.71 -14.62
C ALA A 75 -12.58 -4.52 -15.91
N PRO A 76 -13.63 -4.83 -16.68
CA PRO A 76 -13.50 -5.58 -17.93
C PRO A 76 -12.81 -4.76 -19.03
N ASP A 77 -12.80 -3.43 -18.90
CA ASP A 77 -12.26 -2.50 -19.88
C ASP A 77 -11.83 -1.17 -19.24
N LYS A 78 -11.06 -0.38 -20.00
CA LYS A 78 -10.51 0.90 -19.56
C LYS A 78 -11.59 1.97 -19.31
N SER A 79 -12.67 1.99 -20.09
CA SER A 79 -13.76 2.97 -19.90
C SER A 79 -14.46 2.73 -18.57
N THR A 80 -14.72 1.48 -18.21
CA THR A 80 -15.24 1.12 -16.89
C THR A 80 -14.30 1.56 -15.78
N GLN A 81 -12.99 1.36 -15.95
CA GLN A 81 -11.99 1.81 -14.96
C GLN A 81 -11.97 3.34 -14.78
N GLU A 82 -12.15 4.11 -15.86
CA GLU A 82 -12.25 5.56 -15.82
C GLU A 82 -13.50 6.05 -15.06
N GLU A 83 -14.65 5.38 -15.23
CA GLU A 83 -15.87 5.65 -14.47
C GLU A 83 -15.71 5.32 -12.99
N VAL A 84 -15.05 4.20 -12.64
CA VAL A 84 -14.68 3.88 -11.25
C VAL A 84 -13.81 4.98 -10.64
N ALA A 85 -12.81 5.47 -11.37
CA ALA A 85 -11.94 6.53 -10.88
C ALA A 85 -12.72 7.84 -10.59
N LYS A 86 -13.73 8.18 -11.40
CA LYS A 86 -14.64 9.31 -11.13
C LYS A 86 -15.49 9.05 -9.89
N ALA A 87 -16.08 7.87 -9.75
CA ALA A 87 -16.89 7.52 -8.58
C ALA A 87 -16.09 7.51 -7.27
N ILE A 88 -14.85 7.00 -7.27
CA ILE A 88 -13.99 7.04 -6.08
C ILE A 88 -13.68 8.47 -5.66
N ARG A 89 -13.46 9.39 -6.62
CA ARG A 89 -13.29 10.83 -6.30
C ARG A 89 -14.55 11.43 -5.67
N LEU A 90 -15.73 11.17 -6.25
CA LEU A 90 -17.00 11.62 -5.69
C LEU A 90 -17.21 11.13 -4.25
N TRP A 91 -16.93 9.85 -3.99
CA TRP A 91 -17.00 9.28 -2.65
C TRP A 91 -16.01 9.96 -1.69
N SER A 92 -14.76 10.13 -2.11
CA SER A 92 -13.71 10.76 -1.31
C SER A 92 -14.06 12.19 -0.91
N ASP A 93 -14.58 12.98 -1.85
CA ASP A 93 -14.99 14.37 -1.61
C ASP A 93 -16.18 14.44 -0.64
N ALA A 94 -17.20 13.59 -0.85
CA ALA A 94 -18.36 13.49 0.03
C ALA A 94 -17.98 13.03 1.44
N HIS A 95 -17.12 12.01 1.56
CA HIS A 95 -16.67 11.49 2.84
C HIS A 95 -15.84 12.52 3.61
N SER A 96 -14.92 13.22 2.93
CA SER A 96 -14.13 14.31 3.54
C SER A 96 -15.03 15.45 4.04
N SER A 97 -16.05 15.81 3.27
CA SER A 97 -17.03 16.82 3.66
C SER A 97 -17.84 16.40 4.88
N PHE A 98 -18.23 15.12 4.96
CA PHE A 98 -18.91 14.53 6.10
C PHE A 98 -18.05 14.58 7.37
N LEU A 99 -16.79 14.15 7.30
CA LEU A 99 -15.90 14.15 8.47
C LEU A 99 -15.62 15.56 9.01
N ALA A 100 -15.76 16.61 8.17
CA ALA A 100 -15.61 18.00 8.55
C ALA A 100 -16.91 18.66 9.12
N ARG A 101 -18.02 17.92 9.25
CA ARG A 101 -19.30 18.41 9.77
C ARG A 101 -19.26 18.68 11.28
N LYS A 102 -19.05 19.95 11.65
CA LYS A 102 -19.04 20.42 13.05
C LYS A 102 -20.34 20.16 13.80
N ASP A 103 -21.46 20.39 13.13
CA ASP A 103 -22.81 20.18 13.65
C ASP A 103 -23.06 18.72 14.02
N TYR A 104 -22.68 17.78 13.15
CA TYR A 104 -22.78 16.35 13.44
C TYR A 104 -21.79 15.91 14.53
N PHE A 105 -20.57 16.43 14.52
CA PHE A 105 -19.58 16.17 15.58
C PHE A 105 -20.05 16.60 16.97
N VAL A 106 -20.74 17.74 17.08
CA VAL A 106 -21.35 18.17 18.36
C VAL A 106 -22.35 17.15 18.87
N LEU A 107 -23.17 16.55 17.99
CA LEU A 107 -24.12 15.51 18.37
C LEU A 107 -23.40 14.22 18.82
N LEU A 108 -22.38 13.78 18.09
CA LEU A 108 -21.57 12.61 18.49
C LEU A 108 -20.94 12.80 19.88
N ARG A 109 -20.37 13.98 20.15
CA ARG A 109 -19.83 14.31 21.48
C ARG A 109 -20.93 14.33 22.54
N ALA A 110 -22.09 14.91 22.24
CA ALA A 110 -23.21 14.94 23.17
C ALA A 110 -23.64 13.53 23.59
N VAL A 111 -23.76 12.60 22.63
CA VAL A 111 -24.04 11.18 22.92
C VAL A 111 -22.91 10.56 23.76
N ARG A 112 -21.64 10.83 23.42
CA ARG A 112 -20.49 10.24 24.11
C ARG A 112 -20.35 10.65 25.58
N PHE A 113 -20.72 11.88 25.91
CA PHE A 113 -20.65 12.40 27.29
C PHE A 113 -21.96 12.22 28.07
N LYS A 114 -23.01 11.74 27.42
CA LYS A 114 -24.24 11.34 28.10
C LYS A 114 -24.02 10.04 28.87
N ASP A 115 -24.70 9.90 30.00
CA ASP A 115 -24.73 8.66 30.78
C ASP A 115 -25.73 7.66 30.16
N GLU A 116 -25.45 7.25 28.92
CA GLU A 116 -26.24 6.27 28.17
C GLU A 116 -25.51 4.91 28.20
N HIS A 117 -26.24 3.83 28.52
CA HIS A 117 -25.66 2.49 28.55
C HIS A 117 -25.58 1.89 27.14
N LEU A 118 -24.37 1.85 26.58
CA LEU A 118 -24.09 1.23 25.28
C LEU A 118 -23.43 -0.14 25.43
N ASP A 119 -23.79 -1.08 24.58
CA ASP A 119 -23.05 -2.33 24.43
C ASP A 119 -21.62 -2.06 23.90
N PRO A 120 -20.70 -3.04 23.98
CA PRO A 120 -19.31 -2.85 23.56
C PRO A 120 -19.14 -2.41 22.10
N GLU A 121 -19.96 -2.92 21.17
CA GLU A 121 -19.84 -2.66 19.74
C GLU A 121 -20.38 -1.26 19.40
N SER A 122 -21.53 -0.88 19.94
CA SER A 122 -22.08 0.48 19.79
C SER A 122 -21.13 1.54 20.35
N ARG A 123 -20.51 1.27 21.51
CA ARG A 123 -19.49 2.17 22.09
C ARG A 123 -18.25 2.27 21.19
N LEU A 124 -17.81 1.15 20.61
CA LEU A 124 -16.67 1.14 19.68
C LEU A 124 -16.99 1.99 18.44
N LEU A 125 -18.15 1.78 17.82
CA LEU A 125 -18.58 2.55 16.65
C LEU A 125 -18.61 4.06 16.94
N LEU A 126 -19.20 4.47 18.06
CA LEU A 126 -19.24 5.88 18.46
C LEU A 126 -17.83 6.46 18.65
N ASN A 127 -16.92 5.72 19.27
CA ASN A 127 -15.54 6.16 19.47
C ASN A 127 -14.77 6.26 18.14
N GLU A 128 -14.95 5.30 17.22
CA GLU A 128 -14.30 5.35 15.90
C GLU A 128 -14.80 6.53 15.07
N MET A 129 -16.12 6.79 15.07
CA MET A 129 -16.69 7.96 14.37
C MET A 129 -16.19 9.29 14.94
N LEU A 130 -16.04 9.39 16.27
CA LEU A 130 -15.43 10.57 16.90
C LEU A 130 -13.96 10.72 16.51
N LEU A 131 -13.22 9.61 16.51
CA LEU A 131 -11.81 9.61 16.12
C LEU A 131 -11.64 10.03 14.65
N ASP A 132 -12.51 9.58 13.73
CA ASP A 132 -12.51 10.02 12.34
C ASP A 132 -12.63 11.56 12.23
N CYS A 133 -13.57 12.16 12.97
CA CYS A 133 -13.76 13.60 13.01
C CYS A 133 -12.56 14.34 13.65
N GLU A 134 -12.02 13.82 14.76
CA GLU A 134 -10.87 14.40 15.47
C GLU A 134 -9.60 14.37 14.63
N GLU A 135 -9.35 13.30 13.87
CA GLU A 135 -8.24 13.21 12.91
C GLU A 135 -8.39 14.20 11.74
N CYS A 136 -9.61 14.65 11.43
CA CYS A 136 -9.88 15.77 10.54
C CYS A 136 -9.73 17.16 11.20
N GLY A 137 -9.36 17.21 12.49
CA GLY A 137 -9.15 18.42 13.27
C GLY A 137 -10.38 18.95 13.99
N LEU A 138 -11.54 18.28 13.91
CA LEU A 138 -12.74 18.75 14.61
C LEU A 138 -12.56 18.69 16.13
N GLY A 139 -12.92 19.80 16.79
CA GLY A 139 -12.80 19.94 18.25
C GLY A 139 -11.39 20.19 18.77
N GLN A 140 -10.37 20.18 17.91
CA GLN A 140 -8.96 20.38 18.28
C GLN A 140 -8.41 21.76 17.92
N MET A 141 -9.08 22.47 17.01
CA MET A 141 -8.54 23.69 16.38
C MET A 141 -9.65 24.68 16.01
N SER A 142 -9.29 25.96 15.92
CA SER A 142 -10.16 27.01 15.39
C SER A 142 -10.44 26.83 13.90
N ASP A 143 -11.44 27.52 13.37
CA ASP A 143 -11.80 27.48 11.94
C ASP A 143 -10.62 27.84 11.02
N TYR A 144 -9.81 28.81 11.43
CA TYR A 144 -8.62 29.22 10.70
C TYR A 144 -7.54 28.12 10.71
N GLU A 145 -7.24 27.56 11.87
CA GLU A 145 -6.28 26.46 12.02
C GLU A 145 -6.72 25.20 11.26
N MET A 146 -8.02 24.91 11.26
CA MET A 146 -8.64 23.81 10.50
C MET A 146 -8.50 24.04 8.99
N SER A 147 -8.74 25.26 8.49
CA SER A 147 -8.51 25.58 7.08
C SER A 147 -7.04 25.35 6.69
N GLN A 148 -6.10 25.78 7.53
CA GLN A 148 -4.67 25.54 7.30
C GLN A 148 -4.33 24.04 7.36
N TYR A 149 -4.97 23.29 8.27
CA TYR A 149 -4.79 21.85 8.41
C TYR A 149 -5.23 21.12 7.13
N LEU A 150 -6.45 21.41 6.64
CA LEU A 150 -7.01 20.83 5.42
C LEU A 150 -6.17 21.18 4.18
N GLN A 151 -5.73 22.44 4.05
CA GLN A 151 -4.86 22.86 2.95
C GLN A 151 -3.56 22.04 2.92
N THR A 152 -2.87 21.94 4.05
CA THR A 152 -1.64 21.13 4.13
C THR A 152 -1.92 19.65 3.85
N GLY A 153 -3.08 19.12 4.25
CA GLY A 153 -3.51 17.76 3.89
C GLY A 153 -3.67 17.56 2.38
N ALA A 154 -4.30 18.51 1.70
CA ALA A 154 -4.43 18.50 0.23
C ALA A 154 -3.05 18.56 -0.45
N GLU A 155 -2.16 19.45 0.01
CA GLU A 155 -0.80 19.57 -0.50
C GLU A 155 0.00 18.26 -0.31
N ILE A 156 -0.15 17.57 0.84
CA ILE A 156 0.45 16.23 1.04
C ILE A 156 -0.10 15.23 0.01
N ASN A 157 -1.41 15.23 -0.24
CA ASN A 157 -2.01 14.30 -1.19
C ASN A 157 -1.50 14.53 -2.61
N GLU A 158 -1.37 15.79 -3.05
CA GLU A 158 -0.79 16.13 -4.35
C GLU A 158 0.65 15.62 -4.48
N LEU A 159 1.49 15.84 -3.46
CA LEU A 159 2.86 15.35 -3.43
C LEU A 159 2.93 13.81 -3.49
N VAL A 160 2.04 13.12 -2.78
CA VAL A 160 1.95 11.65 -2.80
C VAL A 160 1.52 11.15 -4.18
N ILE A 161 0.54 11.79 -4.82
CA ILE A 161 0.10 11.47 -6.17
C ILE A 161 1.26 11.64 -7.15
N GLN A 162 2.00 12.74 -7.05
CA GLN A 162 3.17 12.98 -7.90
C GLN A 162 4.26 11.93 -7.68
N PHE A 163 4.58 11.60 -6.43
CA PHE A 163 5.56 10.57 -6.08
C PHE A 163 5.18 9.21 -6.69
N GLN A 164 3.91 8.81 -6.55
CA GLN A 164 3.38 7.56 -7.10
C GLN A 164 3.35 7.57 -8.63
N HIS A 165 3.01 8.71 -9.24
CA HIS A 165 3.04 8.88 -10.69
C HIS A 165 4.45 8.66 -11.24
N ASN A 166 5.47 9.27 -10.63
CA ASN A 166 6.86 9.09 -11.05
C ASN A 166 7.28 7.61 -11.00
N MET A 167 6.85 6.85 -9.99
CA MET A 167 7.11 5.41 -9.93
C MET A 167 6.33 4.60 -10.95
N ALA A 168 5.06 4.93 -11.19
CA ALA A 168 4.17 4.15 -12.05
C ALA A 168 4.53 4.28 -13.54
N TYR A 169 5.06 5.44 -13.94
CA TYR A 169 5.48 5.74 -15.30
C TYR A 169 7.00 5.66 -15.50
N ASP A 170 7.71 5.12 -14.52
CA ASP A 170 9.14 4.86 -14.63
C ASP A 170 9.40 3.82 -15.73
N ASN A 171 10.14 4.23 -16.74
CA ASN A 171 10.62 3.39 -17.82
C ASN A 171 12.15 3.42 -17.92
N ASN A 172 12.84 3.81 -16.84
CA ASN A 172 14.28 3.85 -16.79
C ASN A 172 14.90 2.45 -16.74
N GLY A 173 16.18 2.39 -17.06
CA GLY A 173 16.95 1.17 -17.13
C GLY A 173 18.38 1.44 -17.58
N LEU A 174 19.13 0.37 -17.83
CA LEU A 174 20.51 0.45 -18.31
C LEU A 174 20.70 -0.41 -19.54
N TRP A 175 21.59 0.05 -20.42
CA TRP A 175 21.99 -0.71 -21.59
C TRP A 175 23.22 -1.57 -21.29
N PHE A 176 23.16 -2.84 -21.65
CA PHE A 176 24.25 -3.80 -21.48
C PHE A 176 24.61 -4.46 -22.81
N LYS A 177 25.90 -4.74 -23.01
CA LYS A 177 26.34 -5.52 -24.17
C LYS A 177 25.92 -6.98 -23.99
N GLU A 178 25.84 -7.72 -25.08
CA GLU A 178 25.49 -9.15 -25.00
C GLU A 178 26.44 -9.94 -24.07
N ALA A 179 27.74 -9.61 -24.08
CA ALA A 179 28.74 -10.22 -23.20
C ALA A 179 28.50 -9.94 -21.71
N ASP A 180 27.88 -8.80 -21.36
CA ASP A 180 27.57 -8.44 -19.97
C ASP A 180 26.40 -9.27 -19.40
N LEU A 181 25.60 -9.89 -20.28
CA LEU A 181 24.40 -10.66 -19.93
C LEU A 181 24.66 -12.17 -19.79
N GLU A 182 25.92 -12.56 -19.59
CA GLU A 182 26.29 -13.95 -19.35
C GLU A 182 25.62 -14.51 -18.08
N GLY A 183 25.01 -15.70 -18.20
CA GLY A 183 24.27 -16.35 -17.12
C GLY A 183 22.77 -16.02 -17.08
N VAL A 184 22.35 -14.92 -17.73
CA VAL A 184 20.93 -14.52 -17.79
C VAL A 184 20.15 -15.42 -18.76
N PRO A 185 19.07 -16.11 -18.31
CA PRO A 185 18.26 -16.97 -19.17
C PRO A 185 17.68 -16.26 -20.39
N ALA A 186 17.66 -16.93 -21.54
CA ALA A 186 17.16 -16.35 -22.80
C ALA A 186 15.69 -15.90 -22.69
N GLU A 187 14.86 -16.64 -21.95
CA GLU A 187 13.45 -16.33 -21.73
C GLU A 187 13.22 -14.98 -21.04
N MET A 188 14.10 -14.61 -20.11
CA MET A 188 14.04 -13.33 -19.40
C MET A 188 14.46 -12.16 -20.29
N LYS A 189 15.35 -12.42 -21.25
CA LYS A 189 15.85 -11.43 -22.22
C LYS A 189 14.90 -11.19 -23.39
N ALA A 190 13.98 -12.12 -23.66
CA ALA A 190 13.18 -12.16 -24.88
C ALA A 190 12.29 -10.91 -25.11
N LYS A 191 11.96 -10.18 -24.04
CA LYS A 191 11.10 -8.99 -24.09
C LYS A 191 11.88 -7.67 -24.06
N TRP A 192 13.20 -7.71 -23.94
CA TRP A 192 14.03 -6.52 -23.82
C TRP A 192 14.35 -5.92 -25.18
N GLU A 193 14.35 -4.59 -25.24
CA GLU A 193 14.67 -3.85 -26.46
C GLU A 193 16.15 -4.01 -26.81
N THR A 194 16.48 -4.00 -28.10
CA THR A 194 17.86 -4.14 -28.59
C THR A 194 18.20 -3.07 -29.61
N GLU A 195 19.43 -2.58 -29.56
CA GLU A 195 19.97 -1.64 -30.55
C GLU A 195 21.47 -1.87 -30.81
N LEU A 196 22.06 -1.11 -31.71
CA LEU A 196 23.50 -1.07 -31.94
C LEU A 196 24.10 0.14 -31.20
N ASP A 197 25.23 -0.08 -30.52
CA ASP A 197 26.02 0.99 -29.91
C ASP A 197 26.88 1.74 -30.95
N ASP A 198 27.58 2.79 -30.52
CA ASP A 198 28.44 3.62 -31.39
C ASP A 198 29.58 2.83 -32.08
N SER A 199 29.89 1.62 -31.58
CA SER A 199 30.88 0.71 -32.16
C SER A 199 30.28 -0.30 -33.15
N GLY A 200 28.96 -0.27 -33.35
CA GLY A 200 28.20 -1.24 -34.14
C GLY A 200 27.95 -2.57 -33.42
N SER A 201 28.17 -2.63 -32.10
CA SER A 201 27.93 -3.83 -31.29
C SER A 201 26.51 -3.85 -30.75
N GLN A 202 25.87 -5.02 -30.71
CA GLN A 202 24.52 -5.15 -30.16
C GLN A 202 24.51 -4.96 -28.64
N ARG A 203 23.56 -4.15 -28.16
CA ARG A 203 23.26 -3.97 -26.74
C ARG A 203 21.76 -4.11 -26.49
N MET A 204 21.42 -4.45 -25.25
CA MET A 204 20.05 -4.73 -24.81
C MET A 204 19.69 -3.84 -23.62
N PHE A 205 18.48 -3.29 -23.64
CA PHE A 205 17.96 -2.43 -22.59
C PHE A 205 17.35 -3.28 -21.49
N VAL A 206 17.90 -3.18 -20.28
CA VAL A 206 17.37 -3.84 -19.10
C VAL A 206 16.59 -2.80 -18.28
N PRO A 207 15.25 -2.87 -18.23
CA PRO A 207 14.46 -1.96 -17.42
C PRO A 207 14.71 -2.21 -15.93
N PHE A 208 14.63 -1.17 -15.10
CA PHE A 208 14.63 -1.37 -13.65
C PHE A 208 13.35 -2.08 -13.19
N ALA A 209 12.22 -1.66 -13.76
CA ALA A 209 10.90 -2.25 -13.52
C ALA A 209 10.71 -3.64 -14.18
N ASN A 210 9.54 -4.24 -13.95
CA ASN A 210 9.08 -5.47 -14.60
C ASN A 210 10.06 -6.66 -14.49
N GLY A 211 10.83 -6.71 -13.41
CA GLY A 211 11.75 -7.80 -13.10
C GLY A 211 13.11 -7.72 -13.79
N GLY A 212 13.45 -6.63 -14.50
CA GLY A 212 14.74 -6.51 -15.17
C GLY A 212 15.92 -6.43 -14.20
N THR A 213 15.86 -5.58 -13.17
CA THR A 213 16.88 -5.57 -12.09
C THR A 213 17.03 -6.94 -11.45
N LEU A 214 15.90 -7.56 -11.08
CA LEU A 214 15.88 -8.87 -10.43
C LEU A 214 16.56 -9.94 -11.30
N ALA A 215 16.32 -9.92 -12.62
CA ALA A 215 16.92 -10.87 -13.55
C ALA A 215 18.46 -10.79 -13.51
N LEU A 216 19.03 -9.58 -13.57
CA LEU A 216 20.48 -9.42 -13.56
C LEU A 216 21.09 -9.72 -12.18
N VAL A 217 20.53 -9.20 -11.08
CA VAL A 217 21.11 -9.49 -9.74
C VAL A 217 20.98 -10.97 -9.34
N THR A 218 20.07 -11.72 -9.96
CA THR A 218 19.92 -13.17 -9.73
C THR A 218 20.83 -14.00 -10.62
N HIS A 219 21.03 -13.61 -11.89
CA HIS A 219 21.61 -14.50 -12.90
C HIS A 219 22.88 -13.98 -13.58
N ALA A 220 23.16 -12.68 -13.57
CA ALA A 220 24.33 -12.15 -14.25
C ALA A 220 25.61 -12.65 -13.57
N SER A 221 26.51 -13.20 -14.38
CA SER A 221 27.77 -13.81 -13.91
C SER A 221 28.75 -12.76 -13.38
N SER A 222 28.82 -11.59 -14.02
CA SER A 222 29.67 -10.48 -13.57
C SER A 222 29.09 -9.75 -12.35
N ALA A 223 29.89 -9.65 -11.29
CA ALA A 223 29.54 -8.87 -10.10
C ALA A 223 29.41 -7.37 -10.38
N GLU A 224 30.20 -6.84 -11.33
CA GLU A 224 30.14 -5.46 -11.77
C GLU A 224 28.81 -5.15 -12.47
N VAL A 225 28.30 -6.07 -13.30
CA VAL A 225 26.98 -5.94 -13.93
C VAL A 225 25.87 -5.95 -12.88
N ARG A 226 25.91 -6.89 -11.93
CA ARG A 226 24.96 -6.92 -10.79
C ARG A 226 25.00 -5.63 -9.97
N ARG A 227 26.19 -5.12 -9.69
CA ARG A 227 26.38 -3.85 -8.98
C ARG A 227 25.83 -2.66 -9.77
N ALA A 228 26.10 -2.59 -11.07
CA ALA A 228 25.68 -1.49 -11.92
C ALA A 228 24.16 -1.39 -12.01
N ILE A 229 23.47 -2.51 -12.27
CA ILE A 229 22.00 -2.53 -12.32
C ILE A 229 21.39 -2.24 -10.95
N PHE A 230 21.92 -2.83 -9.87
CA PHE A 230 21.42 -2.63 -8.52
C PHE A 230 21.52 -1.16 -8.11
N LEU A 231 22.69 -0.54 -8.30
CA LEU A 231 22.88 0.87 -7.95
C LEU A 231 22.14 1.80 -8.90
N GLY A 232 22.00 1.44 -10.18
CA GLY A 232 21.18 2.20 -11.13
C GLY A 232 19.73 2.29 -10.66
N ASP A 233 19.14 1.14 -10.30
CA ASP A 233 17.77 1.05 -9.81
C ASP A 233 17.59 1.75 -8.45
N HIS A 234 18.50 1.51 -7.49
CA HIS A 234 18.39 2.11 -6.14
C HIS A 234 18.62 3.62 -6.10
N ASN A 235 19.27 4.20 -7.13
CA ASN A 235 19.41 5.65 -7.27
C ASN A 235 18.45 6.24 -8.32
N ASN A 236 17.52 5.43 -8.82
CA ASN A 236 16.51 5.87 -9.77
C ASN A 236 15.51 6.85 -9.10
N LEU A 237 14.84 7.65 -9.91
CA LEU A 237 13.80 8.60 -9.49
C LEU A 237 14.28 9.60 -8.43
N SER A 238 15.49 10.16 -8.58
CA SER A 238 16.04 11.15 -7.65
C SER A 238 15.14 12.38 -7.40
N GLU A 239 14.23 12.69 -8.33
CA GLU A 239 13.18 13.69 -8.18
C GLU A 239 12.22 13.39 -7.01
N ASN A 240 12.03 12.11 -6.65
CA ASN A 240 11.18 11.68 -5.55
C ASN A 240 11.81 11.96 -4.17
N ASP A 241 13.12 12.21 -4.07
CA ASP A 241 13.78 12.53 -2.81
C ASP A 241 13.24 13.83 -2.21
N LEU A 242 13.04 14.86 -3.05
CA LEU A 242 12.53 16.15 -2.61
C LEU A 242 11.05 16.05 -2.23
N LEU A 243 10.26 15.29 -2.99
CA LEU A 243 8.85 15.03 -2.67
C LEU A 243 8.73 14.32 -1.31
N LEU A 244 9.53 13.27 -1.07
CA LEU A 244 9.50 12.53 0.19
C LEU A 244 9.88 13.42 1.38
N LYS A 245 10.92 14.26 1.26
CA LYS A 245 11.32 15.20 2.31
C LYS A 245 10.19 16.17 2.67
N GLU A 246 9.52 16.71 1.65
CA GLU A 246 8.42 17.63 1.84
C GLU A 246 7.19 16.94 2.46
N ILE A 247 6.87 15.72 2.01
CA ILE A 247 5.81 14.89 2.60
C ILE A 247 6.08 14.63 4.09
N VAL A 248 7.32 14.24 4.45
CA VAL A 248 7.70 13.96 5.83
C VAL A 248 7.58 15.20 6.70
N ALA A 249 8.09 16.35 6.24
CA ALA A 249 8.01 17.62 6.96
C ALA A 249 6.55 18.04 7.20
N ARG A 250 5.71 18.00 6.16
CA ARG A 250 4.29 18.37 6.25
C ARG A 250 3.49 17.42 7.14
N ARG A 251 3.76 16.11 7.06
CA ARG A 251 3.15 15.11 7.96
C ARG A 251 3.51 15.35 9.42
N GLN A 252 4.74 15.79 9.71
CA GLN A 252 5.13 16.20 11.06
C GLN A 252 4.37 17.46 11.50
N THR A 253 4.24 18.47 10.64
CA THR A 253 3.45 19.68 10.94
C THR A 253 1.99 19.35 11.23
N GLN A 254 1.37 18.47 10.44
CA GLN A 254 -0.01 18.00 10.65
C GLN A 254 -0.16 17.29 12.00
N ALA A 255 0.75 16.37 12.32
CA ALA A 255 0.73 15.65 13.60
C ALA A 255 0.87 16.61 14.79
N SER A 256 1.79 17.57 14.71
CA SER A 256 1.97 18.58 15.76
C SER A 256 0.72 19.45 15.96
N ARG A 257 0.01 19.82 14.88
CA ARG A 257 -1.25 20.60 14.96
C ARG A 257 -2.36 19.84 15.69
N LEU A 258 -2.37 18.52 15.63
CA LEU A 258 -3.30 17.66 16.38
C LEU A 258 -2.78 17.29 17.78
N GLY A 259 -1.67 17.87 18.22
CA GLY A 259 -1.09 17.59 19.54
C GLY A 259 -0.30 16.27 19.63
N HIS A 260 0.02 15.64 18.51
CA HIS A 260 0.85 14.44 18.48
C HIS A 260 2.33 14.76 18.35
N ARG A 261 3.16 13.98 19.05
CA ARG A 261 4.63 14.13 19.02
C ARG A 261 5.24 13.84 17.64
N SER A 262 4.63 12.95 16.87
CA SER A 262 5.09 12.57 15.54
C SER A 262 3.94 12.05 14.68
N HIS A 263 4.15 12.02 13.36
CA HIS A 263 3.20 11.37 12.45
C HIS A 263 2.99 9.88 12.79
N ALA A 264 4.04 9.18 13.24
CA ALA A 264 3.92 7.78 13.67
C ALA A 264 2.99 7.65 14.89
N ALA A 265 3.07 8.57 15.87
CA ALA A 265 2.19 8.57 17.03
C ALA A 265 0.72 8.82 16.64
N LEU A 266 0.47 9.75 15.71
CA LEU A 266 -0.87 9.96 15.13
C LEU A 266 -1.40 8.66 14.49
N ARG A 267 -0.62 8.02 13.61
CA ARG A 267 -1.05 6.79 12.91
C ARG A 267 -1.20 5.58 13.85
N ALA A 268 -0.48 5.55 14.97
CA ALA A 268 -0.52 4.43 15.92
C ALA A 268 -1.86 4.29 16.65
N GLN A 269 -2.65 5.37 16.76
CA GLN A 269 -3.96 5.34 17.44
C GLN A 269 -4.89 4.27 16.87
N ARG A 270 -4.85 4.05 15.55
CA ARG A 270 -5.63 3.04 14.83
C ARG A 270 -4.96 1.68 14.67
N ARG A 271 -3.73 1.50 15.16
CA ARG A 271 -3.01 0.23 15.07
C ARG A 271 -3.21 -0.61 16.31
N LEU A 272 -2.79 -1.87 16.25
CA LEU A 272 -2.78 -2.76 17.43
C LEU A 272 -1.82 -2.19 18.50
N LEU A 273 -0.62 -1.81 18.08
CA LEU A 273 0.35 -1.11 18.93
C LEU A 273 0.02 0.38 18.94
N LYS A 274 -0.48 0.86 20.09
CA LYS A 274 -1.09 2.19 20.25
C LYS A 274 -0.10 3.35 20.40
N SER A 275 1.20 3.11 20.29
CA SER A 275 2.22 4.17 20.38
C SER A 275 3.47 3.86 19.55
N SER A 276 4.19 4.91 19.16
CA SER A 276 5.50 4.80 18.50
C SER A 276 6.52 4.06 19.35
N GLU A 277 6.43 4.22 20.67
CA GLU A 277 7.27 3.57 21.66
C GLU A 277 7.04 2.05 21.65
N ALA A 278 5.77 1.61 21.70
CA ALA A 278 5.43 0.19 21.64
C ALA A 278 5.88 -0.47 20.33
N ILE A 279 5.76 0.25 19.20
CA ILE A 279 6.27 -0.22 17.90
C ILE A 279 7.78 -0.39 17.94
N ARG A 280 8.50 0.62 18.45
CA ARG A 280 9.97 0.56 18.57
C ARG A 280 10.39 -0.58 19.50
N ASP A 281 9.77 -0.71 20.66
CA ASP A 281 10.11 -1.74 21.64
C ASP A 281 9.87 -3.14 21.07
N PHE A 282 8.78 -3.32 20.30
CA PHE A 282 8.54 -4.57 19.56
C PHE A 282 9.67 -4.89 18.57
N LEU A 283 10.09 -3.91 17.75
CA LEU A 283 11.17 -4.10 16.77
C LEU A 283 12.53 -4.36 17.44
N GLU A 284 12.83 -3.66 18.54
CA GLU A 284 14.07 -3.85 19.30
C GLU A 284 14.11 -5.19 20.02
N ASN A 285 12.97 -5.71 20.49
CA ASN A 285 12.90 -7.06 21.08
C ASN A 285 13.14 -8.16 20.05
N LEU A 286 12.74 -7.94 18.79
CA LEU A 286 12.94 -8.92 17.70
C LEU A 286 14.38 -8.89 17.14
N ARG A 287 15.06 -7.74 17.27
CA ARG A 287 16.36 -7.47 16.64
C ARG A 287 17.46 -8.49 17.01
N PRO A 288 17.70 -8.88 18.28
CA PRO A 288 18.82 -9.76 18.63
C PRO A 288 18.76 -11.12 17.94
N ASP A 289 17.57 -11.73 17.93
CA ASP A 289 17.36 -13.06 17.35
C ASP A 289 17.52 -13.03 15.83
N LEU A 290 16.93 -12.03 15.16
CA LEU A 290 17.07 -11.86 13.72
C LEU A 290 18.51 -11.53 13.28
N ILE A 291 19.25 -10.74 14.08
CA ILE A 291 20.67 -10.46 13.78
C ILE A 291 21.50 -11.74 13.86
N ASN A 292 21.26 -12.59 14.85
CA ASN A 292 22.00 -13.84 14.99
C ASN A 292 21.70 -14.78 13.81
N LEU A 293 20.44 -14.90 13.42
CA LEU A 293 20.04 -15.69 12.24
C LEU A 293 20.64 -15.12 10.95
N GLY A 294 20.52 -13.82 10.72
CA GLY A 294 21.05 -13.16 9.53
C GLY A 294 22.56 -13.25 9.39
N LYS A 295 23.30 -13.28 10.51
CA LYS A 295 24.75 -13.56 10.50
C LYS A 295 25.06 -14.98 10.03
N ALA A 296 24.34 -15.98 10.55
CA ALA A 296 24.52 -17.37 10.14
C ALA A 296 24.17 -17.61 8.66
N GLU A 297 23.12 -16.95 8.16
CA GLU A 297 22.74 -16.96 6.74
C GLU A 297 23.82 -16.29 5.88
N THR A 298 24.29 -15.10 6.28
CA THR A 298 25.36 -14.38 5.59
C THR A 298 26.65 -15.20 5.55
N GLU A 299 27.03 -15.87 6.64
CA GLU A 299 28.19 -16.78 6.68
C GLU A 299 28.03 -17.96 5.72
N THR A 300 26.81 -18.47 5.55
CA THR A 300 26.51 -19.55 4.60
C THR A 300 26.64 -19.07 3.16
N LEU A 301 26.11 -17.88 2.84
CA LEU A 301 26.27 -17.27 1.52
C LEU A 301 27.74 -16.91 1.25
N SER A 302 28.49 -16.40 2.23
CA SER A 302 29.91 -16.10 2.08
C SER A 302 30.73 -17.35 1.79
N ARG A 303 30.40 -18.50 2.42
CA ARG A 303 31.03 -19.79 2.09
C ARG A 303 30.68 -20.26 0.68
N CYS A 304 29.43 -20.09 0.24
CA CYS A 304 29.04 -20.36 -1.14
C CYS A 304 29.85 -19.51 -2.12
N ALA A 305 30.04 -18.22 -1.81
CA ALA A 305 30.82 -17.30 -2.61
C ALA A 305 32.33 -17.59 -2.62
N GLN A 306 32.88 -18.25 -1.59
CA GLN A 306 34.28 -18.74 -1.59
C GLN A 306 34.51 -19.87 -2.60
N GLN A 307 33.47 -20.62 -2.91
CA GLN A 307 33.52 -21.76 -3.81
C GLN A 307 33.19 -21.40 -5.27
N ASP A 308 32.78 -20.16 -5.52
CA ASP A 308 32.46 -19.68 -6.85
C ASP A 308 33.73 -19.32 -7.65
N ASP A 309 33.93 -20.01 -8.77
CA ASP A 309 35.06 -19.79 -9.66
C ASP A 309 34.93 -18.51 -10.52
N LEU A 310 33.72 -17.94 -10.63
CA LEU A 310 33.48 -16.69 -11.35
C LEU A 310 33.94 -15.45 -10.56
N ARG A 311 34.37 -15.63 -9.32
CA ARG A 311 34.82 -14.51 -8.48
C ARG A 311 36.19 -14.00 -8.90
N VAL A 312 36.27 -12.68 -9.08
CA VAL A 312 37.50 -11.99 -9.52
C VAL A 312 38.62 -12.09 -8.47
N THR A 313 38.29 -12.03 -7.18
CA THR A 313 39.27 -12.18 -6.08
C THR A 313 39.07 -13.53 -5.37
N LYS A 314 40.14 -14.21 -4.94
CA LYS A 314 40.05 -15.48 -4.17
C LYS A 314 40.43 -15.30 -2.70
N ASP A 315 40.04 -14.18 -2.12
CA ASP A 315 40.21 -13.87 -0.71
C ASP A 315 39.49 -14.87 0.21
N LYS A 316 40.09 -15.16 1.36
CA LYS A 316 39.52 -16.04 2.38
C LYS A 316 38.35 -15.40 3.12
N ASP A 317 38.35 -14.08 3.29
CA ASP A 317 37.29 -13.36 4.00
C ASP A 317 36.40 -12.62 3.00
N VAL A 318 35.24 -13.21 2.70
CA VAL A 318 34.31 -12.67 1.68
C VAL A 318 33.24 -11.84 2.36
N VAL A 319 33.25 -10.54 2.05
CA VAL A 319 32.19 -9.62 2.45
C VAL A 319 31.22 -9.48 1.28
N LEU A 320 29.99 -9.98 1.46
CA LEU A 320 28.95 -9.88 0.44
C LEU A 320 28.35 -8.48 0.42
N SER A 321 28.21 -7.92 -0.78
CA SER A 321 27.43 -6.69 -0.98
C SER A 321 25.96 -7.02 -1.19
N ALA A 322 25.08 -6.01 -1.11
CA ALA A 322 23.64 -6.20 -1.26
C ALA A 322 23.26 -6.86 -2.62
N TRP A 323 23.97 -6.48 -3.70
CA TRP A 323 23.76 -7.03 -5.05
C TRP A 323 24.31 -8.46 -5.25
N ASP A 324 25.00 -9.03 -4.26
CA ASP A 324 25.52 -10.40 -4.31
C ASP A 324 24.62 -11.41 -3.60
N GLN A 325 23.78 -10.95 -2.66
CA GLN A 325 22.99 -11.83 -1.80
C GLN A 325 22.03 -12.72 -2.60
N VAL A 326 21.31 -12.14 -3.57
CA VAL A 326 20.34 -12.86 -4.40
C VAL A 326 21.03 -13.88 -5.30
N TYR A 327 22.15 -13.48 -5.92
CA TYR A 327 22.96 -14.37 -6.78
C TYR A 327 23.46 -15.60 -6.02
N TYR A 328 24.11 -15.41 -4.87
CA TYR A 328 24.64 -16.53 -4.08
C TYR A 328 23.53 -17.34 -3.40
N GLY A 329 22.39 -16.72 -3.07
CA GLY A 329 21.19 -17.45 -2.66
C GLY A 329 20.74 -18.42 -3.75
N LYS A 330 20.67 -17.96 -5.00
CA LYS A 330 20.31 -18.81 -6.14
C LYS A 330 21.35 -19.90 -6.42
N LEU A 331 22.64 -19.59 -6.30
CA LEU A 331 23.70 -20.56 -6.45
C LEU A 331 23.63 -21.65 -5.35
N LEU A 332 23.35 -21.26 -4.11
CA LEU A 332 23.17 -22.19 -3.00
C LEU A 332 21.96 -23.11 -3.21
N GLU A 333 20.82 -22.60 -3.68
CA GLU A 333 19.68 -23.45 -4.05
C GLU A 333 20.08 -24.52 -5.08
N LYS A 334 20.88 -24.13 -6.09
CA LYS A 334 21.39 -25.05 -7.11
C LYS A 334 22.32 -26.09 -6.51
N GLN A 335 23.18 -25.71 -5.56
CA GLN A 335 24.04 -26.66 -4.83
C GLN A 335 23.24 -27.64 -3.97
N LEU A 336 22.07 -27.24 -3.50
CA LEU A 336 21.13 -28.07 -2.74
C LEU A 336 20.17 -28.88 -3.63
N ASP A 337 20.36 -28.86 -4.96
CA ASP A 337 19.52 -29.54 -5.96
C ASP A 337 18.02 -29.15 -5.86
N ILE A 338 17.76 -27.88 -5.51
CA ILE A 338 16.39 -27.34 -5.43
C ILE A 338 15.98 -26.85 -6.82
N ASP A 339 15.11 -27.61 -7.47
CA ASP A 339 14.53 -27.26 -8.77
C ASP A 339 13.07 -26.81 -8.63
N HIS A 340 12.87 -25.48 -8.60
CA HIS A 340 11.55 -24.86 -8.50
C HIS A 340 10.65 -25.19 -9.70
N VAL A 341 11.20 -25.44 -10.90
CA VAL A 341 10.42 -25.82 -12.09
C VAL A 341 9.85 -27.20 -11.86
N ARG A 342 10.69 -28.16 -11.46
CA ARG A 342 10.25 -29.53 -11.17
C ARG A 342 9.28 -29.59 -9.99
N ILE A 343 9.49 -28.77 -8.95
CA ILE A 343 8.54 -28.65 -7.83
C ILE A 343 7.19 -28.13 -8.34
N SER A 344 7.16 -27.12 -9.21
CA SER A 344 5.92 -26.55 -9.74
C SER A 344 5.03 -27.55 -10.49
N GLU A 345 5.62 -28.58 -11.10
CA GLU A 345 4.88 -29.65 -11.79
C GLU A 345 3.95 -30.43 -10.85
N TYR A 346 4.23 -30.45 -9.54
CA TYR A 346 3.40 -31.09 -8.52
C TYR A 346 2.24 -30.22 -8.03
N PHE A 347 2.17 -28.95 -8.44
CA PHE A 347 1.12 -28.00 -8.05
C PHE A 347 0.29 -27.51 -9.25
N PRO A 348 -0.39 -28.40 -10.00
CA PRO A 348 -1.28 -27.96 -11.06
C PRO A 348 -2.44 -27.15 -10.47
N LEU A 349 -2.83 -26.07 -11.16
CA LEU A 349 -3.76 -25.07 -10.65
C LEU A 349 -5.09 -25.68 -10.18
N ASP A 350 -5.73 -26.49 -11.02
CA ASP A 350 -7.05 -27.06 -10.72
C ASP A 350 -7.02 -27.93 -9.46
N HIS A 351 -6.02 -28.82 -9.36
CA HIS A 351 -5.86 -29.71 -8.21
C HIS A 351 -5.52 -28.94 -6.94
N THR A 352 -4.62 -27.96 -7.04
CA THR A 352 -4.19 -27.15 -5.89
C THR A 352 -5.36 -26.32 -5.37
N ALA A 353 -6.13 -25.71 -6.27
CA ALA A 353 -7.31 -24.93 -5.90
C ALA A 353 -8.38 -25.79 -5.23
N GLU A 354 -8.65 -27.00 -5.76
CA GLU A 354 -9.60 -27.94 -5.14
C GLU A 354 -9.12 -28.36 -3.74
N ALA A 355 -7.86 -28.75 -3.59
CA ALA A 355 -7.30 -29.19 -2.31
C ALA A 355 -7.23 -28.09 -1.24
N MET A 356 -7.12 -26.81 -1.63
CA MET A 356 -7.16 -25.68 -0.70
C MET A 356 -8.57 -25.39 -0.16
N LEU A 357 -9.61 -25.81 -0.89
CA LEU A 357 -11.02 -25.57 -0.54
C LEU A 357 -11.64 -26.73 0.27
N THR A 358 -10.98 -27.89 0.31
CA THR A 358 -11.33 -29.06 1.12
C THR A 358 -10.63 -29.05 2.45
#